data_AF-A0A520I360-F1
#
_entry.id   AF-A0A520I360-F1
#
_cell.length_a   1.000
_cell.length_b   1.000
_cell.length_c   1.000
_cell.angle_alpha   90.00
_cell.angle_beta   90.00
_cell.angle_gamma   90.00
#
_symmetry.space_group_name_H-M   'P 1'
#
loop_
_entity.id
_entity.type
_entity.pdbx_description
1 polymer ?
#
loop_
_entity_poly.entity_id
_entity_poly.type
_entity_poly.pdbx_seq_one_letter_code
_entity_poly.pdbx_strand_id
1 'polypeptide(L)'
;MLYAARMDDAQLTLDLDGWEGPLDLLLSLARAQRVDLRTISILSLVEQYLTYVDDAHTLKLELAADYLVMAAWLAYLKSALLLPRDPSVEPDPDDLARRLQHRLERLDAMREAGARLM
;
A
#
# COMPACT_ATOMS: atom_id res chain seq x y z
N MET A 1 32.95 -34.51 -5.32
CA MET A 1 31.53 -34.50 -4.94
C MET A 1 31.41 -33.89 -3.56
N LEU A 2 30.90 -32.67 -3.46
CA LEU A 2 29.99 -32.23 -2.39
C LEU A 2 29.50 -30.83 -2.80
N TYR A 3 28.22 -30.83 -3.12
CA TYR A 3 27.41 -29.73 -3.64
C TYR A 3 27.39 -28.60 -2.62
N ALA A 4 27.95 -27.44 -2.97
CA ALA A 4 27.68 -26.20 -2.27
C ALA A 4 26.19 -25.93 -2.44
N ALA A 5 25.41 -26.22 -1.40
CA ALA A 5 24.02 -25.86 -1.33
C ALA A 5 23.96 -24.33 -1.48
N ARG A 6 23.62 -23.93 -2.70
CA ARG A 6 23.05 -22.64 -3.05
C ARG A 6 22.03 -22.33 -1.96
N MET A 7 22.36 -21.36 -1.10
CA MET A 7 21.38 -20.78 -0.20
C MET A 7 20.36 -20.15 -1.14
N ASP A 8 19.27 -20.88 -1.35
CA ASP A 8 18.16 -20.39 -2.13
C ASP A 8 17.71 -19.09 -1.49
N ASP A 9 17.74 -18.08 -2.34
CA ASP A 9 17.21 -16.74 -2.21
C ASP A 9 15.69 -16.83 -2.05
N ALA A 10 15.25 -17.57 -1.03
CA ALA A 10 13.87 -17.67 -0.61
C ALA A 10 13.55 -16.34 0.06
N GLN A 11 13.29 -15.37 -0.82
CA GLN A 11 12.51 -14.18 -0.59
C GLN A 11 11.41 -14.56 0.39
N LEU A 12 11.64 -14.26 1.67
CA LEU A 12 10.66 -14.40 2.74
C LEU A 12 9.65 -13.28 2.51
N THR A 13 8.83 -13.45 1.48
CA THR A 13 7.62 -12.67 1.27
C THR A 13 6.67 -13.13 2.35
N LEU A 14 6.84 -12.59 3.54
CA LEU A 14 5.90 -12.76 4.63
C LEU A 14 4.63 -12.02 4.23
N ASP A 15 3.70 -12.85 3.75
CA ASP A 15 2.40 -12.50 3.24
C ASP A 15 1.54 -12.06 4.44
N LEU A 16 1.34 -10.76 4.59
CA LEU A 16 0.32 -10.27 5.51
C LEU A 16 -1.02 -10.75 4.94
N ASP A 17 -1.73 -11.60 5.68
CA ASP A 17 -3.06 -12.17 5.39
C ASP A 17 -3.40 -12.54 3.92
N GLY A 18 -2.40 -12.85 3.07
CA GLY A 18 -2.59 -13.27 1.67
C GLY A 18 -2.57 -12.16 0.61
N TRP A 19 -2.01 -10.98 0.92
CA TRP A 19 -1.85 -9.89 -0.05
C TRP A 19 -0.47 -9.88 -0.73
N GLU A 20 -0.49 -9.71 -2.05
CA GLU A 20 0.70 -9.66 -2.91
C GLU A 20 1.44 -8.29 -2.83
N GLY A 21 1.50 -7.68 -1.65
CA GLY A 21 2.23 -6.45 -1.37
C GLY A 21 1.36 -5.28 -0.89
N PRO A 22 1.99 -4.13 -0.57
CA PRO A 22 1.34 -3.02 0.09
C PRO A 22 0.26 -2.32 -0.76
N LEU A 23 0.40 -2.33 -2.09
CA LEU A 23 -0.63 -1.80 -2.99
C LEU A 23 -1.88 -2.67 -3.00
N ASP A 24 -1.73 -3.98 -2.82
CA ASP A 24 -2.85 -4.90 -2.77
C ASP A 24 -3.62 -4.77 -1.46
N LEU A 25 -2.90 -4.62 -0.35
CA LEU A 25 -3.49 -4.25 0.94
C LEU A 25 -4.22 -2.89 0.85
N LEU A 26 -3.62 -1.87 0.24
CA LEU A 26 -4.31 -0.59 0.02
C LEU A 26 -5.59 -0.75 -0.81
N LEU A 27 -5.56 -1.59 -1.84
CA LEU A 27 -6.74 -1.85 -2.66
C LEU A 27 -7.83 -2.60 -1.88
N SER A 28 -7.46 -3.58 -1.05
CA SER A 28 -8.41 -4.33 -0.22
C SER A 28 -9.07 -3.41 0.82
N LEU A 29 -8.30 -2.54 1.48
CA LEU A 29 -8.80 -1.52 2.40
C LEU A 29 -9.72 -0.50 1.69
N ALA A 30 -9.37 -0.08 0.47
CA ALA A 30 -10.20 0.82 -0.32
C ALA A 30 -11.54 0.16 -0.70
N ARG A 31 -11.52 -1.11 -1.13
CA ARG A 31 -12.74 -1.89 -1.43
C ARG A 31 -13.61 -2.11 -0.19
N ALA A 32 -13.02 -2.30 0.98
CA ALA A 32 -13.75 -2.49 2.24
C ALA A 32 -14.63 -1.29 2.62
N GLN A 33 -14.28 -0.08 2.17
CA GLN A 33 -15.07 1.14 2.41
C GLN A 33 -16.36 1.19 1.58
N ARG A 34 -16.56 0.29 0.61
CA ARG A 34 -17.75 0.21 -0.27
C ARG A 34 -18.08 1.52 -1.01
N VAL A 35 -17.06 2.32 -1.30
CA VAL A 35 -17.16 3.57 -2.08
C VAL A 35 -16.43 3.43 -3.42
N ASP A 36 -16.79 4.23 -4.41
CA ASP A 36 -16.08 4.28 -5.69
C ASP A 36 -14.64 4.77 -5.45
N LEU A 37 -13.65 4.05 -5.98
CA LEU A 37 -12.23 4.42 -5.93
C LEU A 37 -11.97 5.83 -6.44
N ARG A 38 -12.80 6.36 -7.35
CA ARG A 38 -12.74 7.75 -7.84
C ARG A 38 -13.10 8.81 -6.79
N THR A 39 -13.71 8.39 -5.70
CA THR A 39 -14.23 9.28 -4.64
C THR A 39 -13.67 8.96 -3.26
N ILE A 40 -12.73 8.02 -3.15
CA ILE A 40 -12.16 7.64 -1.86
C ILE A 40 -11.40 8.80 -1.22
N SER A 41 -11.50 8.90 0.10
CA SER A 41 -10.61 9.75 0.87
C SER A 41 -9.25 9.07 0.99
N ILE A 42 -8.25 9.57 0.26
CA ILE A 42 -6.87 9.08 0.37
C ILE A 42 -6.35 9.23 1.79
N LEU A 43 -6.70 10.31 2.48
CA LEU A 43 -6.33 10.52 3.87
C LEU A 43 -6.87 9.39 4.77
N SER A 44 -8.15 9.03 4.63
CA SER A 44 -8.75 7.95 5.42
C SER A 44 -8.15 6.58 5.08
N LEU A 45 -7.85 6.33 3.80
CA LEU A 45 -7.20 5.10 3.37
C LEU A 45 -5.78 4.97 3.97
N VAL A 46 -5.01 6.05 3.96
CA VAL A 46 -3.68 6.13 4.57
C VAL A 46 -3.77 5.79 6.06
N GLU A 47 -4.73 6.36 6.78
CA GLU A 47 -4.90 6.10 8.21
C GLU A 47 -5.20 4.64 8.52
N GLN A 48 -6.05 4.01 7.72
CA GLN A 48 -6.35 2.59 7.85
C GLN A 48 -5.12 1.71 7.59
N TYR A 49 -4.35 2.03 6.54
CA TYR A 49 -3.12 1.30 6.24
C TYR A 49 -2.11 1.41 7.38
N LEU A 50 -1.87 2.63 7.90
CA LEU A 50 -0.93 2.84 8.99
C LEU A 50 -1.38 2.13 10.27
N THR A 51 -2.67 2.13 10.57
CA THR A 51 -3.24 1.39 11.70
C THR A 51 -3.00 -0.11 11.55
N TYR A 52 -3.25 -0.67 10.36
CA TYR A 52 -3.02 -2.07 10.08
C TYR A 52 -1.55 -2.48 10.29
N VAL A 53 -0.62 -1.67 9.76
CA VAL A 53 0.82 -1.93 9.93
C VAL A 53 1.25 -1.83 11.40
N ASP A 54 0.71 -0.89 12.16
CA ASP A 54 1.03 -0.72 13.58
C ASP A 54 0.46 -1.87 14.45
N ASP A 55 -0.75 -2.32 14.16
CA ASP A 55 -1.36 -3.49 14.80
C ASP A 55 -0.56 -4.77 14.51
N ALA A 56 -0.16 -4.97 13.25
CA ALA A 56 0.67 -6.10 12.85
C ALA A 56 2.04 -6.08 13.54
N HIS A 57 2.66 -4.90 13.66
CA HIS A 57 3.91 -4.70 14.38
C HIS A 57 3.76 -5.02 15.88
N THR A 58 2.68 -4.57 16.50
CA THR A 58 2.37 -4.82 17.92
C THR A 58 2.15 -6.32 18.21
N LEU A 59 1.58 -7.05 17.25
CA LEU A 59 1.39 -8.51 17.31
C LEU A 59 2.67 -9.31 17.01
N LYS A 60 3.83 -8.65 16.80
CA LYS A 60 5.11 -9.24 16.42
C LYS A 60 5.08 -10.02 15.10
N LEU A 61 4.21 -9.63 14.17
CA LEU A 61 4.28 -10.15 12.80
C LEU A 61 5.52 -9.58 12.10
N GLU A 62 6.30 -10.44 11.45
CA GLU A 62 7.46 -10.00 10.66
C GLU A 62 6.97 -9.26 9.41
N LEU A 63 6.87 -7.93 9.51
CA LEU A 63 6.48 -7.07 8.40
C LEU A 63 7.56 -7.08 7.30
N ALA A 64 7.18 -7.38 6.06
CA ALA A 64 8.07 -7.26 4.92
C ALA A 64 8.52 -5.79 4.71
N ALA A 65 9.76 -5.60 4.27
CA ALA A 65 10.36 -4.28 4.10
C ALA A 65 9.51 -3.34 3.21
N ASP A 66 8.89 -3.87 2.16
CA ASP A 66 8.04 -3.10 1.24
C ASP A 66 6.83 -2.45 1.93
N TYR A 67 6.26 -3.12 2.95
CA TYR A 67 5.13 -2.59 3.70
C TYR A 67 5.54 -1.41 4.59
N LEU A 68 6.73 -1.50 5.21
CA LEU A 68 7.29 -0.43 6.03
C LEU A 68 7.70 0.77 5.16
N VAL A 69 8.25 0.53 3.97
CA VAL A 69 8.55 1.59 2.99
C VAL A 69 7.28 2.32 2.58
N MET A 70 6.20 1.59 2.26
CA MET A 70 4.91 2.20 1.94
C MET A 70 4.33 2.94 3.15
N ALA A 71 4.44 2.39 4.36
CA ALA A 71 3.98 3.07 5.58
C ALA A 71 4.69 4.41 5.78
N ALA A 72 6.02 4.45 5.63
CA ALA A 72 6.79 5.68 5.73
C ALA A 72 6.37 6.71 4.67
N TRP A 73 6.17 6.26 3.43
CA TRP A 73 5.72 7.12 2.34
C TRP A 73 4.30 7.68 2.58
N LEU A 74 3.37 6.83 3.05
CA LEU A 74 2.01 7.23 3.38
C LEU A 74 1.96 8.16 4.60
N ALA A 75 2.81 7.95 5.61
CA ALA A 75 2.92 8.85 6.76
C ALA A 75 3.41 10.25 6.34
N TYR A 76 4.38 10.32 5.42
CA TYR A 76 4.78 11.57 4.79
C TYR A 76 3.61 12.23 4.04
N LEU A 77 2.90 11.46 3.20
CA LEU A 77 1.75 11.97 2.44
C LEU A 77 0.65 12.51 3.38
N LYS A 78 0.32 11.77 4.45
CA LYS A 78 -0.62 12.22 5.49
C LYS A 78 -0.20 13.55 6.08
N SER A 79 1.06 13.65 6.52
CA SER A 79 1.58 14.89 7.10
C SER A 79 1.47 16.06 6.12
N ALA A 80 1.82 15.82 4.86
CA ALA A 80 1.78 16.87 3.83
C ALA A 80 0.36 17.32 3.49
N LEU A 81 -0.62 16.40 3.47
CA LEU A 81 -2.04 16.70 3.23
C LEU A 81 -2.71 17.45 4.39
N LEU A 82 -2.23 17.29 5.62
CA LEU A 82 -2.81 17.93 6.82
C LEU A 82 -2.23 19.32 7.10
N LEU A 83 -1.08 19.65 6.52
CA LEU A 83 -0.45 20.96 6.66
C LEU A 83 -1.20 22.01 5.82
N PRO A 84 -1.18 23.29 6.24
CA PRO A 84 -1.64 24.38 5.40
C PRO A 84 -0.93 24.35 4.04
N ARG A 85 -1.68 24.58 2.96
CA ARG A 85 -1.12 24.56 1.60
C ARG A 85 0.02 25.57 1.48
N ASP A 86 1.22 25.06 1.22
CA ASP A 86 2.40 25.83 0.91
C ASP A 86 2.73 25.64 -0.58
N PRO A 87 2.63 26.70 -1.42
CA PRO A 87 2.93 26.63 -2.85
C PRO A 87 4.38 26.27 -3.17
N SER A 88 5.29 26.33 -2.20
CA SER A 88 6.70 25.98 -2.37
C SER A 88 6.98 24.48 -2.21
N VAL A 89 6.00 23.70 -1.73
CA VAL A 89 6.14 22.25 -1.57
C VAL A 89 5.95 21.58 -2.93
N GLU A 90 7.04 21.05 -3.48
CA GLU A 90 7.01 20.24 -4.69
C GLU A 90 7.46 18.80 -4.39
N PRO A 91 6.70 17.78 -4.83
CA PRO A 91 5.41 17.87 -5.54
C PRO A 91 4.22 18.22 -4.63
N ASP A 92 3.17 18.80 -5.22
CA ASP A 92 1.91 19.09 -4.52
C ASP A 92 1.35 17.81 -3.86
N PRO A 93 1.07 17.82 -2.54
CA PRO A 93 0.49 16.67 -1.83
C PRO A 93 -0.82 16.19 -2.44
N ASP A 94 -1.64 17.10 -2.96
CA ASP A 94 -2.89 16.76 -3.64
C ASP A 94 -2.62 16.00 -4.97
N ASP A 95 -1.54 16.31 -5.68
CA ASP A 95 -1.10 15.55 -6.85
C ASP A 95 -0.59 14.16 -6.49
N LEU A 96 0.18 14.04 -5.40
CA LEU A 96 0.65 12.75 -4.90
C LEU A 96 -0.54 11.84 -4.55
N ALA A 97 -1.55 12.38 -3.87
CA ALA A 97 -2.76 11.67 -3.53
C ALA A 97 -3.52 11.19 -4.79
N ARG A 98 -3.70 12.08 -5.78
CA ARG A 98 -4.31 11.72 -7.08
C ARG A 98 -3.55 10.61 -7.80
N ARG A 99 -2.22 10.65 -7.79
CA ARG A 99 -1.39 9.59 -8.41
C ARG A 99 -1.59 8.24 -7.74
N LEU A 100 -1.65 8.21 -6.41
CA LEU A 100 -1.95 6.99 -5.66
C LEU A 100 -3.32 6.44 -6.01
N GLN A 101 -4.34 7.31 -6.02
CA GLN A 101 -5.70 6.96 -6.39
C GLN A 101 -5.76 6.31 -7.77
N HIS A 102 -5.20 6.96 -8.78
CA HIS A 102 -5.13 6.41 -10.13
C HIS A 102 -4.35 5.10 -10.22
N ARG A 103 -3.30 4.94 -9.39
CA ARG A 103 -2.57 3.67 -9.34
C ARG A 103 -3.46 2.55 -8.83
N LEU A 104 -4.27 2.80 -7.79
CA LEU A 104 -5.23 1.84 -7.26
C LEU A 104 -6.33 1.52 -8.26
N GLU A 105 -6.92 2.52 -8.93
CA GLU A 105 -7.93 2.32 -9.98
C GLU A 105 -7.41 1.41 -11.12
N ARG A 106 -6.15 1.62 -11.54
CA ARG A 106 -5.53 0.81 -12.58
C ARG A 106 -5.30 -0.62 -12.11
N LEU A 107 -4.80 -0.80 -10.90
CA LEU A 107 -4.62 -2.13 -10.31
C LEU A 107 -5.97 -2.86 -10.21
N ASP A 108 -7.00 -2.14 -9.83
CA ASP A 108 -8.35 -2.65 -9.70
C ASP A 108 -8.92 -3.16 -11.03
N ALA A 109 -8.82 -2.34 -12.08
CA ALA A 109 -9.25 -2.70 -13.42
C ALA A 109 -8.47 -3.92 -13.97
N MET A 110 -7.17 -4.02 -13.65
CA MET A 110 -6.35 -5.18 -14.01
C MET A 110 -6.81 -6.44 -13.30
N ARG A 111 -7.09 -6.38 -11.98
CA ARG A 111 -7.60 -7.51 -11.21
C ARG A 111 -8.97 -7.96 -11.72
N GLU A 112 -9.87 -7.03 -12.02
CA GLU A 112 -11.18 -7.36 -12.60
C GLU A 112 -11.08 -8.00 -13.98
N ALA A 113 -10.22 -7.48 -14.85
CA ALA A 113 -10.00 -8.06 -16.18
C ALA A 113 -9.41 -9.47 -16.06
N GLY A 114 -8.45 -9.69 -15.17
CA GLY A 114 -7.88 -11.01 -14.88
C GLY A 114 -8.92 -11.99 -14.35
N ALA A 115 -9.78 -11.55 -13.43
CA ALA A 115 -10.84 -12.38 -12.87
C ALA A 115 -11.90 -12.80 -13.90
N ARG A 116 -12.16 -11.99 -14.94
CA ARG A 116 -13.09 -12.33 -16.04
C ARG A 116 -12.53 -13.34 -17.04
N LEU A 117 -11.22 -13.56 -17.05
CA LEU A 117 -10.54 -14.47 -17.97
C LEU A 117 -10.35 -15.89 -17.38
N MET A 118 -10.69 -16.08 -16.11
CA MET A 118 -10.73 -17.38 -15.42
C MET A 118 -12.16 -17.92 -15.41
#